data_AF-A0A7S3TBH9-F1
#
_entry.id   AF-A0A7S3TBH9-F1
#
_cell.length_a   1.000
_cell.length_b   1.000
_cell.length_c   1.000
_cell.angle_alpha   90.00
_cell.angle_beta   90.00
_cell.angle_gamma   90.00
#
_symmetry.space_group_name_H-M   'P 1'
#
loop_
_entity.id
_entity.type
_entity.pdbx_description
1 polymer ?
#
loop_
_entity_poly.entity_id
_entity_poly.type
_entity_poly.pdbx_seq_one_letter_code
_entity_poly.pdbx_strand_id
1 'polypeptide(L)'
;WSPVSRSVSATIVLFGADGNLSETRVMPTLADLWHRGLLPADVLIVGYARPVNQGGLIKDTEEFREFVSRWCNGRAGDFTHCCHYMTGQFDDHFAVGGLLHL
;
A
#
# COMPACT_ATOMS: atom_id res chain seq x y z
N TRP A 1 2.90 26.80 -6.40
CA TRP A 1 3.11 25.36 -6.16
C TRP A 1 4.56 25.06 -6.44
N SER A 2 5.36 24.79 -5.40
CA SER A 2 6.72 24.28 -5.58
C SER A 2 6.64 22.76 -5.52
N PRO A 3 7.23 22.02 -6.48
CA PRO A 3 7.31 20.57 -6.37
C PRO A 3 8.01 20.19 -5.06
N VAL A 4 7.49 19.18 -4.37
CA VAL A 4 8.22 18.56 -3.25
C VAL A 4 9.51 17.96 -3.82
N SER A 5 10.63 18.21 -3.15
CA SER A 5 11.92 17.63 -3.55
C SER A 5 11.83 16.11 -3.62
N ARG A 6 12.44 15.50 -4.63
CA ARG A 6 12.58 14.02 -4.74
C ARG A 6 13.35 13.39 -3.56
N SER A 7 14.01 14.20 -2.74
CA SER A 7 14.71 13.76 -1.52
C SER A 7 13.80 13.62 -0.30
N VAL A 8 12.50 13.93 -0.41
CA VAL A 8 11.54 13.76 0.68
C VAL A 8 10.89 12.39 0.53
N SER A 9 11.14 11.53 1.52
CA SER A 9 10.49 10.23 1.62
C SER A 9 8.98 10.40 1.80
N ALA A 10 8.20 9.51 1.20
CA ALA A 10 6.75 9.53 1.29
C ALA A 10 6.20 8.16 1.68
N THR A 11 5.30 8.15 2.65
CA THR A 11 4.53 6.96 3.01
C THR A 11 3.07 7.19 2.64
N ILE A 12 2.51 6.30 1.84
CA ILE A 12 1.11 6.27 1.45
C ILE A 12 0.43 5.15 2.24
N VAL A 13 -0.41 5.52 3.20
CA VAL A 13 -1.23 4.55 3.94
C VAL A 13 -2.60 4.45 3.29
N LEU A 14 -2.96 3.26 2.83
CA LEU A 14 -4.22 2.96 2.17
C LEU A 14 -5.14 2.17 3.10
N PHE A 15 -6.07 2.87 3.78
CA PHE A 15 -7.13 2.24 4.55
C PHE A 15 -8.17 1.60 3.63
N GLY A 16 -8.57 0.36 3.93
CA GLY A 16 -9.44 -0.43 3.06
C GLY A 16 -8.70 -0.93 1.82
N ALA A 17 -7.41 -1.26 1.94
CA ALA A 17 -6.57 -1.72 0.83
C ALA A 17 -7.04 -3.02 0.16
N ASP A 18 -7.87 -3.80 0.84
CA ASP A 18 -8.51 -5.02 0.33
C ASP A 18 -9.88 -4.76 -0.32
N GLY A 19 -10.37 -3.52 -0.33
CA GLY A 19 -11.66 -3.15 -0.88
C GLY A 19 -11.68 -2.99 -2.40
N ASN A 20 -12.88 -3.03 -2.98
CA ASN A 20 -13.09 -2.93 -4.43
C ASN A 20 -12.53 -1.64 -5.06
N LEU A 21 -12.60 -0.49 -4.36
CA LEU A 21 -12.02 0.76 -4.88
C LEU A 21 -10.49 0.68 -4.95
N SER A 22 -9.88 0.03 -3.96
CA SER A 22 -8.44 -0.17 -3.90
C SER A 22 -7.96 -1.06 -5.05
N GLU A 23 -8.66 -2.19 -5.28
CA GLU A 23 -8.37 -3.11 -6.37
C GLU A 23 -8.59 -2.48 -7.75
N THR A 24 -9.72 -1.81 -7.97
CA THR A 24 -10.11 -1.39 -9.32
C THR A 24 -9.51 -0.05 -9.74
N ARG A 25 -9.06 0.79 -8.80
CA ARG A 25 -8.59 2.16 -9.09
C ARG A 25 -7.29 2.51 -8.39
N VAL A 26 -7.22 2.40 -7.06
CA VAL A 26 -6.11 3.01 -6.29
C VAL A 26 -4.79 2.29 -6.55
N MET A 27 -4.74 0.97 -6.32
CA MET A 27 -3.51 0.19 -6.54
C MET A 27 -3.03 0.23 -8.00
N PRO A 28 -3.88 0.05 -9.02
CA PRO A 28 -3.45 0.23 -10.41
C PRO A 28 -2.87 1.62 -10.70
N THR A 29 -3.46 2.68 -10.11
CA THR A 29 -2.98 4.05 -10.30
C THR A 29 -1.62 4.26 -9.62
N LEU A 30 -1.44 3.75 -8.40
CA LEU A 30 -0.15 3.84 -7.70
C LEU A 30 0.95 3.07 -8.45
N ALA A 31 0.64 1.89 -8.98
CA ALA A 31 1.57 1.13 -9.83
C ALA A 31 1.96 1.91 -11.09
N ASP A 32 1.01 2.53 -11.79
CA ASP A 32 1.29 3.38 -12.96
C ASP A 32 2.19 4.57 -12.61
N LEU A 33 1.87 5.29 -11.53
CA LEU A 33 2.66 6.44 -11.08
C LEU A 33 4.09 6.02 -10.70
N TRP A 34 4.25 4.88 -10.03
CA TRP A 34 5.54 4.31 -9.69
C TRP A 34 6.34 3.94 -10.96
N HIS A 35 5.73 3.22 -11.89
CA HIS A 35 6.37 2.81 -13.15
C HIS A 35 6.80 3.99 -14.03
N ARG A 36 6.11 5.13 -13.91
CA ARG A 36 6.43 6.37 -14.63
C ARG A 36 7.45 7.26 -13.90
N GLY A 37 7.94 6.84 -12.72
CA GLY A 37 8.88 7.63 -11.91
C GLY A 37 8.28 8.93 -11.38
N LEU A 38 6.97 8.94 -11.16
CA LEU A 38 6.20 10.09 -10.63
C LEU A 38 6.02 10.03 -9.11
N LEU A 39 6.40 8.93 -8.48
CA LEU A 39 6.54 8.80 -7.03
C LEU A 39 8.03 8.92 -6.62
N PRO A 40 8.33 9.27 -5.36
CA PRO A 40 9.67 9.13 -4.80
C PRO A 40 10.22 7.72 -4.99
N ALA A 41 11.53 7.59 -5.20
CA ALA A 41 12.16 6.29 -5.44
C ALA A 41 12.11 5.37 -4.22
N ASP A 42 12.01 5.97 -3.03
CA ASP A 42 11.95 5.33 -1.71
C ASP A 42 10.54 5.38 -1.10
N VAL A 43 9.50 5.56 -1.92
CA VAL A 43 8.11 5.57 -1.44
C VAL A 43 7.78 4.27 -0.71
N LEU A 44 7.01 4.35 0.38
CA LEU A 44 6.42 3.20 1.05
C LEU A 44 4.91 3.22 0.84
N ILE A 45 4.32 2.08 0.43
CA ILE A 45 2.88 1.91 0.29
C ILE A 45 2.45 0.88 1.34
N VAL A 46 1.59 1.30 2.25
CA VAL A 46 1.12 0.47 3.36
C VAL A 46 -0.37 0.26 3.19
N GLY A 47 -0.77 -0.94 2.80
CA GLY A 47 -2.16 -1.34 2.86
C GLY A 47 -2.59 -1.61 4.30
N TYR A 48 -3.76 -1.13 4.69
CA TYR A 48 -4.35 -1.39 6.00
C TYR A 48 -5.80 -1.82 5.83
N ALA A 49 -6.17 -2.96 6.41
CA ALA A 49 -7.57 -3.36 6.51
C ALA A 49 -7.85 -4.16 7.77
N ARG A 50 -9.10 -4.59 7.92
CA ARG A 50 -9.50 -5.44 9.04
C ARG A 50 -8.75 -6.78 8.97
N PRO A 51 -8.50 -7.44 10.10
CA PRO A 51 -8.06 -8.83 10.12
C PRO A 51 -9.06 -9.74 9.38
N VAL A 52 -8.56 -10.82 8.77
CA VAL A 52 -9.39 -11.77 7.99
C VAL A 52 -10.53 -12.37 8.83
N ASN A 53 -10.25 -12.72 10.09
CA ASN A 53 -11.26 -13.22 11.03
C ASN A 53 -12.29 -12.16 11.47
N GLN A 54 -12.13 -10.92 11.03
CA GLN A 54 -13.02 -9.78 11.32
C GLN A 54 -13.48 -9.09 10.02
N GLY A 55 -13.49 -9.82 8.90
CA GLY A 55 -14.06 -9.37 7.64
C GLY A 55 -13.13 -8.54 6.74
N GLY A 56 -11.81 -8.67 6.91
CA GLY A 56 -10.85 -8.34 5.85
C GLY A 56 -10.59 -9.52 4.91
N LEU A 57 -9.88 -9.27 3.82
CA LEU A 57 -9.63 -10.28 2.77
C LEU A 57 -8.17 -10.71 2.63
N ILE A 58 -7.22 -9.88 3.07
CA ILE A 58 -5.78 -10.12 2.90
C ILE A 58 -5.16 -10.38 4.28
N LYS A 59 -4.35 -11.43 4.41
CA LYS A 59 -3.84 -11.89 5.71
C LYS A 59 -2.60 -11.13 6.17
N ASP A 60 -1.67 -10.85 5.26
CA ASP A 60 -0.34 -10.35 5.58
C ASP A 60 0.32 -9.64 4.38
N THR A 61 1.58 -9.21 4.58
CA THR A 61 2.36 -8.51 3.55
C THR A 61 2.69 -9.39 2.35
N GLU A 62 2.84 -10.70 2.53
CA GLU A 62 3.15 -11.61 1.41
C GLU A 62 1.95 -11.71 0.46
N GLU A 63 0.76 -11.95 1.01
CA GLU A 63 -0.48 -11.99 0.22
C GLU A 63 -0.81 -10.62 -0.38
N PHE A 64 -0.55 -9.52 0.34
CA PHE A 64 -0.72 -8.19 -0.24
C PHE A 64 0.22 -7.97 -1.44
N ARG A 65 1.49 -8.38 -1.36
CA ARG A 65 2.43 -8.29 -2.48
C ARG A 65 1.99 -9.14 -3.66
N GLU A 66 1.47 -10.33 -3.42
CA GLU A 66 0.87 -11.18 -4.46
C GLU A 66 -0.33 -10.48 -5.11
N PHE A 67 -1.26 -9.94 -4.32
CA PHE A 67 -2.40 -9.17 -4.78
C PHE A 67 -1.96 -7.98 -5.67
N VAL A 68 -0.95 -7.24 -5.23
CA VAL A 68 -0.43 -6.06 -5.94
C VAL A 68 0.37 -6.43 -7.21
N SER A 69 0.98 -7.62 -7.25
CA SER A 69 1.77 -8.08 -8.40
C SER A 69 0.98 -8.09 -9.71
N ARG A 70 -0.36 -8.18 -9.64
CA ARG A 70 -1.29 -8.15 -10.77
C ARG A 70 -1.17 -6.89 -11.62
N TRP A 71 -0.72 -5.77 -11.06
CA TRP A 71 -0.55 -4.50 -11.78
C TRP A 71 0.89 -4.21 -12.22
N CYS A 72 1.81 -5.14 -11.97
CA CYS A 72 3.23 -4.89 -12.22
C CYS A 72 3.69 -5.23 -13.63
N ASN A 73 2.84 -5.81 -14.50
CA ASN A 73 3.15 -6.12 -15.90
C ASN A 73 4.54 -6.79 -16.13
N GLY A 74 4.95 -7.72 -15.25
CA GLY A 74 6.25 -8.40 -15.33
C GLY A 74 7.44 -7.64 -14.72
N ARG A 75 7.24 -6.43 -14.19
CA ARG A 75 8.20 -5.62 -13.42
C ARG A 75 7.91 -5.67 -11.93
N ALA A 76 7.45 -6.82 -11.44
CA ALA A 76 6.88 -6.98 -10.10
C ALA A 76 7.85 -6.72 -8.96
N GLY A 77 9.14 -7.04 -9.12
CA GLY A 77 10.12 -6.92 -8.05
C GLY A 77 10.10 -5.54 -7.41
N ASP A 78 10.44 -4.52 -8.18
CA ASP A 78 10.72 -3.20 -7.61
C ASP A 78 9.49 -2.52 -6.97
N PHE A 79 8.29 -2.67 -7.56
CA PHE A 79 7.07 -2.08 -6.98
C PHE A 79 6.51 -2.88 -5.79
N THR A 80 6.53 -4.20 -5.85
CA THR A 80 6.03 -5.01 -4.72
C THR A 80 6.93 -4.90 -3.49
N HIS A 81 8.24 -4.62 -3.67
CA HIS A 81 9.16 -4.39 -2.57
C HIS A 81 8.80 -3.18 -1.71
N CYS A 82 8.21 -2.13 -2.29
CA CYS A 82 7.73 -0.99 -1.52
C CYS A 82 6.30 -1.15 -0.99
N CYS A 83 5.65 -2.29 -1.23
CA CYS A 83 4.30 -2.58 -0.75
C CYS A 83 4.36 -3.43 0.54
N HIS A 84 3.74 -2.90 1.59
CA HIS A 84 3.62 -3.48 2.92
C HIS A 84 2.16 -3.57 3.33
N TYR A 85 1.86 -4.43 4.29
CA TYR A 85 0.49 -4.61 4.77
C TYR A 85 0.44 -4.78 6.28
N MET A 86 -0.57 -4.16 6.89
CA MET A 86 -0.92 -4.33 8.29
C MET A 86 -2.42 -4.59 8.43
N THR A 87 -2.79 -5.33 9.46
CA THR A 87 -4.20 -5.54 9.80
C THR A 87 -4.54 -4.94 11.15
N GLY A 88 -5.77 -4.45 11.27
CA GLY A 88 -6.33 -3.95 12.52
C GLY A 88 -7.71 -3.34 12.34
N GLN A 89 -8.44 -3.16 13.43
CA GLN A 89 -9.75 -2.51 13.39
C GLN A 89 -9.59 -1.00 13.26
N PHE A 90 -10.43 -0.37 12.43
CA PHE A 90 -10.32 1.06 12.14
C PHE A 90 -10.66 1.96 13.35
N ASP A 91 -11.46 1.46 14.28
CA ASP A 91 -11.86 2.14 15.52
C ASP A 91 -10.94 1.81 16.71
N ASP A 92 -10.00 0.87 16.54
CA ASP A 92 -8.98 0.56 17.53
C ASP A 92 -7.75 1.47 17.35
N HIS A 93 -7.63 2.43 18.26
CA HIS A 93 -6.56 3.43 18.25
C HIS A 93 -5.18 2.81 18.48
N PHE A 94 -5.07 1.70 19.21
CA PHE A 94 -3.80 1.00 19.39
C PHE A 94 -3.40 0.27 18.11
N ALA A 95 -4.37 -0.38 17.45
CA ALA A 95 -4.12 -1.05 16.18
C ALA A 95 -3.71 -0.06 15.07
N VAL A 96 -4.38 1.09 14.97
CA VAL A 96 -4.00 2.16 14.04
C VAL A 96 -2.65 2.79 14.44
N GLY A 97 -2.40 2.97 15.74
CA GLY A 97 -1.13 3.49 16.27
C GLY A 97 0.09 2.65 15.88
N GLY A 98 -0.09 1.34 15.65
CA GLY A 98 0.94 0.46 15.12
C GLY A 98 1.56 0.91 13.80
N LEU A 99 0.82 1.66 12.97
CA LEU A 99 1.32 2.21 11.69
C LEU A 99 2.48 3.21 11.88
N LEU A 100 2.62 3.80 13.06
CA LEU A 100 3.70 4.75 13.37
C LEU A 100 5.06 4.07 13.63
N HIS A 101 5.09 2.75 13.68
CA HIS A 101 6.27 1.94 13.99
C HIS A 101 6.76 1.10 12.80
N LEU A 102 6.25 1.38 11.60
CA LEU A 102 6.70 0.79 10.34
C LEU A 102 8.09 1.28 9.92
#